data_AF-A0A538GEC7-F1
#
_entry.id   AF-A0A538GEC7-F1
#
_cell.length_a   1.000
_cell.length_b   1.000
_cell.length_c   1.000
_cell.angle_alpha   90.00
_cell.angle_beta   90.00
_cell.angle_gamma   90.00
#
_symmetry.space_group_name_H-M   'P 1'
#
loop_
_entity.id
_entity.type
_entity.pdbx_description
1 polymer ?
#
loop_
_entity_poly.entity_id
_entity_poly.type
_entity_poly.pdbx_seq_one_letter_code
_entity_poly.pdbx_strand_id
1 'polypeptide(L)' 'WFVRRQHRDEVDAVRFEGAEDARAAPGVLAALEAADLIAIAPSNPFVSIGPILAVAEIREAVEQRRVPAIAVSPLIAG' A
#
# COMPACT_ATOMS: atom_id res chain seq x y z
N TRP A 1 -18.57 -3.11 5.77
CA TRP A 1 -18.65 -2.50 4.44
C TRP A 1 -18.62 -3.55 3.31
N PHE A 2 -17.53 -4.32 3.15
CA PHE A 2 -17.39 -5.30 2.05
C PHE A 2 -18.47 -6.40 2.01
N VAL A 3 -18.59 -7.25 3.03
CA VAL A 3 -19.53 -8.41 3.03
C VAL A 3 -20.97 -8.00 3.35
N ARG A 4 -21.22 -7.58 4.61
CA ARG A 4 -22.58 -7.35 5.13
C ARG A 4 -23.35 -6.27 4.34
N ARG A 5 -22.66 -5.23 3.89
CA ARG A 5 -23.26 -4.09 3.18
C ARG A 5 -23.01 -4.14 1.67
N GLN A 6 -22.28 -5.14 1.18
CA GLN A 6 -22.01 -5.37 -0.25
C GLN A 6 -21.50 -4.13 -0.99
N HIS A 7 -20.75 -3.23 -0.33
CA HIS A 7 -20.28 -1.96 -0.92
C HIS A 7 -21.38 -1.04 -1.47
N ARG A 8 -22.63 -1.16 -0.99
CA ARG A 8 -23.74 -0.34 -1.48
C ARG A 8 -23.71 1.11 -1.01
N ASP A 9 -22.83 1.42 -0.08
CA ASP A 9 -22.74 2.74 0.53
C ASP A 9 -21.93 3.66 -0.37
N GLU A 10 -22.37 4.90 -0.47
CA GLU A 10 -21.49 5.97 -0.95
C GLU A 10 -20.30 6.08 0.01
N VAL A 11 -19.09 6.14 -0.56
CA VAL A 11 -17.85 6.17 0.22
C VAL A 11 -17.36 7.61 0.30
N ASP A 12 -17.45 8.20 1.48
CA ASP A 12 -16.94 9.55 1.73
C ASP A 12 -15.41 9.57 1.92
N ALA A 13 -14.88 8.61 2.68
CA ALA A 13 -13.46 8.52 3.00
C ALA A 13 -13.03 7.10 3.40
N VAL A 14 -11.75 6.79 3.22
CA VAL A 14 -11.08 5.60 3.74
C VAL A 14 -10.08 6.04 4.81
N ARG A 15 -10.14 5.41 5.99
CA ARG A 15 -9.23 5.67 7.12
C ARG A 15 -8.62 4.35 7.58
N PHE A 16 -7.34 4.37 7.95
CA PHE A 16 -6.64 3.22 8.51
C PHE A 16 -6.34 3.50 9.98
N GLU A 17 -7.21 3.01 10.87
CA GLU A 17 -7.07 3.24 12.31
C GLU A 17 -5.78 2.60 12.84
N GLY A 18 -4.96 3.37 13.55
CA GLY A 18 -3.71 2.92 14.16
C GLY A 18 -2.51 2.86 13.21
N ALA A 19 -2.65 3.30 11.96
CA ALA A 19 -1.54 3.35 11.01
C ALA A 19 -0.46 4.37 11.42
N GLU A 20 -0.86 5.46 12.07
CA GLU A 20 -0.01 6.49 12.64
C GLU A 20 0.94 5.97 13.74
N ASP A 21 0.48 4.98 14.50
CA ASP A 21 1.24 4.36 15.59
C ASP A 21 1.97 3.09 15.14
N ALA A 22 1.61 2.55 13.97
CA ALA A 22 2.22 1.36 13.41
C ALA A 22 3.71 1.55 13.07
N ARG A 23 4.43 0.44 13.06
CA ARG A 23 5.84 0.35 12.68
C ARG A 23 6.02 -0.72 11.62
N ALA A 24 7.02 -0.55 10.77
CA ALA A 24 7.37 -1.57 9.79
C ALA A 24 7.72 -2.88 10.52
N ALA A 25 7.17 -3.99 10.01
CA ALA A 25 7.48 -5.30 10.57
C ALA A 25 8.98 -5.63 10.38
N PRO A 26 9.57 -6.47 11.24
CA PRO A 26 10.96 -6.90 11.10
C PRO A 26 11.27 -7.39 9.69
N GLY A 27 12.34 -6.86 9.11
CA GLY A 27 12.82 -7.21 7.77
C GLY A 27 12.21 -6.43 6.61
N VAL A 28 11.11 -5.69 6.80
CA VAL A 28 10.48 -4.91 5.71
C VAL A 28 11.41 -3.83 5.17
N LEU A 29 11.98 -3.00 6.06
CA LEU A 29 12.87 -1.91 5.64
C LEU A 29 14.17 -2.44 5.01
N ALA A 30 14.74 -3.50 5.60
CA ALA A 30 15.93 -4.15 5.05
C ALA A 30 15.68 -4.74 3.65
N ALA A 31 14.50 -5.33 3.42
CA ALA A 31 14.11 -5.84 2.11
C ALA A 31 13.95 -4.71 1.08
N LEU A 32 13.37 -3.57 1.48
CA LEU A 32 13.24 -2.40 0.61
C LEU A 32 14.60 -1.77 0.29
N GLU A 33 15.52 -1.71 1.25
CA GLU A 33 16.86 -1.17 1.08
C GLU A 33 17.73 -2.06 0.17
N ALA A 34 17.63 -3.38 0.32
CA ALA A 34 18.43 -4.34 -0.44
C ALA A 34 17.82 -4.71 -1.81
N ALA A 35 16.64 -4.19 -2.15
CA ALA A 35 15.96 -4.53 -3.39
C ALA A 35 16.66 -3.92 -4.60
N ASP A 36 16.85 -4.70 -5.67
CA ASP A 36 17.24 -4.18 -6.99
C ASP A 36 16.08 -3.50 -7.73
N LEU A 37 14.83 -3.78 -7.31
CA LEU A 37 13.59 -3.32 -7.91
C LEU A 37 12.45 -3.41 -6.90
N ILE A 38 11.58 -2.39 -6.85
CA ILE A 38 10.33 -2.43 -6.09
C ILE A 38 9.16 -2.60 -7.06
N ALA A 39 8.40 -3.70 -6.92
CA ALA A 39 7.21 -3.96 -7.75
C ALA A 39 5.93 -3.75 -6.94
N ILE A 40 5.11 -2.78 -7.33
CA ILE A 40 3.76 -2.59 -6.79
C ILE A 40 2.79 -3.39 -7.67
N ALA A 41 2.32 -4.51 -7.12
CA ALA A 41 1.40 -5.42 -7.77
C ALA A 41 0.07 -4.73 -8.13
N PRO A 42 -0.68 -5.24 -9.14
CA PRO A 42 -1.97 -4.70 -9.57
C PRO A 42 -3.11 -5.05 -8.58
N SER A 43 -2.92 -4.69 -7.32
CA SER A 43 -3.90 -4.84 -6.24
C SER A 43 -4.75 -3.58 -6.08
N ASN A 44 -5.79 -3.64 -5.25
CA ASN A 44 -6.62 -2.47 -4.98
C ASN A 44 -5.76 -1.35 -4.33
N PRO A 45 -5.69 -0.15 -4.93
CA PRO A 45 -4.81 0.91 -4.46
C PRO A 45 -5.26 1.48 -3.10
N PHE A 46 -6.55 1.41 -2.78
CA PHE A 46 -7.11 1.99 -1.56
C PHE A 46 -7.09 1.02 -0.38
N VAL A 47 -7.44 -0.25 -0.57
CA VAL A 47 -7.63 -1.19 0.55
C VAL A 47 -6.64 -2.36 0.58
N SER A 48 -5.70 -2.42 -0.37
CA SER A 48 -4.62 -3.41 -0.37
C SER A 48 -3.25 -2.73 -0.28
N ILE A 49 -2.92 -1.86 -1.24
CA ILE A 49 -1.64 -1.13 -1.23
C ILE A 49 -1.68 0.05 -0.25
N GLY A 50 -2.81 0.76 -0.18
CA GLY A 50 -3.03 1.90 0.71
C GLY A 50 -2.66 1.64 2.17
N PRO A 51 -3.17 0.58 2.84
CA PRO A 51 -2.81 0.26 4.22
C PRO A 51 -1.31 -0.01 4.43
N ILE A 52 -0.62 -0.62 3.46
CA ILE A 52 0.83 -0.87 3.54
C ILE A 52 1.59 0.47 3.57
N LEU A 53 1.23 1.39 2.68
CA LEU A 53 1.83 2.72 2.59
C LEU A 53 1.28 3.72 3.64
N ALA A 54 0.31 3.30 4.46
CA ALA A 54 -0.16 4.11 5.58
C ALA A 54 0.84 4.08 6.74
N VAL A 55 1.69 3.05 6.82
CA VAL A 55 2.81 2.99 7.76
C VAL A 55 3.92 3.93 7.28
N ALA A 56 4.21 4.97 8.06
CA ALA A 56 5.12 6.06 7.67
C ALA A 56 6.50 5.57 7.22
N GLU A 57 7.12 4.67 7.99
CA GLU A 57 8.45 4.12 7.69
C GLU A 57 8.50 3.37 6.34
N ILE A 58 7.42 2.66 5.99
CA ILE A 58 7.33 1.92 4.71
C ILE A 58 7.18 2.91 3.56
N ARG A 59 6.32 3.92 3.70
CA ARG A 59 6.15 4.97 2.70
C ARG A 59 7.46 5.70 2.45
N GLU A 60 8.12 6.16 3.51
CA GLU A 60 9.39 6.89 3.42
C GLU A 60 10.45 6.07 2.71
N ALA A 61 10.57 4.77 3.02
CA ALA A 61 11.52 3.88 2.35
C ALA A 61 11.22 3.73 0.84
N VAL A 62 9.96 3.62 0.43
CA VAL A 62 9.58 3.56 -0.99
C VAL A 62 9.80 4.90 -1.70
N GLU A 63 9.55 6.03 -1.04
CA GLU A 63 9.75 7.38 -1.59
C GLU A 63 11.25 7.72 -1.74
N GLN A 64 12.08 7.29 -0.79
CA GLN A 64 13.53 7.53 -0.77
C GLN A 64 14.36 6.45 -1.49
N ARG A 65 13.70 5.46 -2.09
CA ARG A 65 14.36 4.34 -2.79
C ARG A 65 15.41 4.83 -3.79
N ARG A 66 16.48 4.05 -3.96
CA ARG A 66 17.54 4.30 -4.96
C ARG A 66 17.40 3.45 -6.22
N VAL A 67 16.43 2.55 -6.23
CA VAL A 67 16.15 1.62 -7.33
C VAL A 67 14.83 1.96 -8.01
N PRO A 68 14.59 1.47 -9.24
CA PRO A 68 13.30 1.65 -9.89
C PRO A 68 12.15 1.12 -9.02
N ALA A 69 11.02 1.82 -9.05
CA ALA A 69 9.74 1.24 -8.62
C ALA A 69 8.78 1.22 -9.80
N ILE A 70 8.17 0.07 -10.01
CA ILE A 70 7.24 -0.18 -11.11
C ILE A 70 5.90 -0.53 -10.51
N ALA A 71 4.87 0.20 -10.89
CA ALA A 71 3.49 -0.09 -10.53
C ALA A 71 2.75 -0.64 -11.74
N VAL A 72 2.02 -1.74 -11.54
CA VAL A 72 1.13 -2.29 -12.56
C VAL A 72 -0.28 -1.83 -12.28
N SER A 73 -0.95 -1.25 -13.28
CA SER A 73 -2.34 -0.82 -13.13
C SER A 73 -3.24 -2.01 -12.76
N PRO A 74 -4.09 -1.89 -11.71
CA PRO A 74 -5.14 -2.88 -11.43
C PRO A 74 -6.35 -2.71 -12.35
N LEU A 75 -6.44 -1.60 -13.07
CA LEU A 75 -7.52 -1.33 -14.01
C LEU A 75 -7.21 -2.03 -15.33
N ILE A 76 -8.02 -3.03 -15.65
CA ILE A 76 -8.01 -3.72 -16.93
C ILE A 76 -9.17 -3.12 -17.75
N ALA A 77 -8.84 -2.48 -18.88
CA ALA A 77 -9.84 -2.11 -19.86
C ALA A 77 -10.37 -3.37 -20.55
N GLY A 78 -11.64 -3.36 -20.96
CA GLY A 78 -12.23 -4.41 -21.79
C GLY A 78 -11.57 -4.49 -23.16
#